data_AF-A0A854PKU4-F1
#
_entry.id   AF-A0A854PKU4-F1
#
_cell.length_a   1.000
_cell.length_b   1.000
_cell.length_c   1.000
_cell.angle_alpha   90.00
_cell.angle_beta   90.00
_cell.angle_gamma   90.00
#
_symmetry.space_group_name_H-M   'P 1'
#
loop_
_entity.id
_entity.type
_entity.pdbx_description
1 polymer ?
#
loop_
_entity_poly.entity_id
_entity_poly.type
_entity_poly.pdbx_seq_one_letter_code
_entity_poly.pdbx_strand_id
1 'polypeptide(L)'
;MSKKTLNIDKQLKKHRILMGMTQQQIVQGILDQSTYSRVEKGKTGMGMYRLLKMLKVNQISLYDFFQIYDQNNYQNRLRYLFYNRDIDGLLRLKDKAENSEISDEIDLAIAALKRKLTKNQLATKLIDKLLHLTKWNEEKIFLFALLMPLLDWEDVKNLINAIYTEFPKSKLEKN
;
A
#
# COMPACT_ATOMS: atom_id res chain seq x y z
N MET A 1 -10.55 -6.79 -21.94
CA MET A 1 -9.61 -6.67 -20.80
C MET A 1 -8.92 -8.02 -20.58
N SER A 2 -7.61 -8.10 -20.81
CA SER A 2 -6.84 -9.34 -20.56
C SER A 2 -6.65 -9.52 -19.05
N LYS A 3 -7.02 -10.69 -18.49
CA LYS A 3 -6.68 -11.07 -17.12
C LYS A 3 -5.14 -11.08 -16.99
N LYS A 4 -4.56 -10.11 -16.28
CA LYS A 4 -3.13 -10.16 -15.90
C LYS A 4 -2.94 -11.37 -14.97
N THR A 5 -2.34 -12.44 -15.49
CA THR A 5 -1.95 -13.61 -14.69
C THR A 5 -0.88 -13.21 -13.67
N LEU A 6 -1.05 -13.68 -12.43
CA LEU A 6 -0.13 -13.47 -11.32
C LEU A 6 1.19 -14.25 -11.57
N ASN A 7 2.23 -13.57 -12.05
CA ASN A 7 3.51 -14.18 -12.44
C ASN A 7 4.54 -14.14 -11.29
N ILE A 8 4.28 -14.89 -10.22
CA ILE A 8 5.10 -14.95 -9.00
C ILE A 8 6.59 -15.21 -9.31
N ASP A 9 6.85 -16.10 -10.26
CA ASP A 9 8.17 -16.47 -10.75
C ASP A 9 8.98 -15.28 -11.27
N LYS A 10 8.36 -14.45 -12.13
CA LYS A 10 9.00 -13.25 -12.68
C LYS A 10 9.26 -12.22 -11.60
N GLN A 11 8.34 -12.11 -10.63
CA GLN A 11 8.51 -11.13 -9.55
C GLN A 11 9.61 -11.50 -8.56
N LEU A 12 9.72 -12.77 -8.20
CA LEU A 12 10.82 -13.27 -7.39
C LEU A 12 12.16 -12.98 -8.06
N LYS A 13 12.27 -13.25 -9.36
CA LYS A 13 13.48 -12.94 -10.14
C LYS A 13 13.80 -11.46 -10.15
N LYS A 14 12.79 -10.60 -10.33
CA LYS A 14 12.98 -9.13 -10.32
C LYS A 14 13.50 -8.63 -8.98
N HIS A 15 12.86 -9.01 -7.87
CA HIS A 15 13.32 -8.63 -6.54
C HIS A 15 14.73 -9.12 -6.25
N ARG A 16 15.05 -10.37 -6.60
CA ARG A 16 16.40 -10.92 -6.46
C ARG A 16 17.46 -10.07 -7.15
N ILE A 17 17.22 -9.72 -8.41
CA ILE A 17 18.15 -8.91 -9.21
C ILE A 17 18.30 -7.51 -8.61
N LEU A 18 17.20 -6.87 -8.20
CA LEU A 18 17.21 -5.54 -7.57
C LEU A 18 18.04 -5.52 -6.28
N MET A 19 18.03 -6.61 -5.51
CA MET A 19 18.83 -6.74 -4.29
C MET A 19 20.26 -7.20 -4.54
N GLY A 20 20.68 -7.40 -5.81
CA GLY A 20 22.01 -7.90 -6.15
C GLY A 20 22.29 -9.34 -5.70
N MET A 21 21.25 -10.14 -5.44
CA MET A 21 21.40 -11.49 -4.88
C MET A 21 21.55 -12.56 -5.95
N THR A 22 22.32 -13.60 -5.63
CA THR A 22 22.32 -14.87 -6.38
C THR A 22 21.08 -15.69 -6.06
N GLN A 23 20.79 -16.69 -6.90
CA GLN A 23 19.68 -17.62 -6.65
C GLN A 23 19.86 -18.39 -5.33
N GLN A 24 21.10 -18.70 -4.95
CA GLN A 24 21.39 -19.40 -3.70
C GLN A 24 21.24 -18.48 -2.48
N GLN A 25 21.60 -17.20 -2.62
CA GLN A 25 21.43 -16.21 -1.55
C GLN A 25 19.96 -15.94 -1.24
N ILE A 26 19.10 -15.76 -2.24
CA ILE A 26 17.70 -15.43 -1.96
C ILE A 26 16.91 -16.60 -1.36
N VAL A 27 17.27 -17.85 -1.68
CA VAL A 27 16.52 -19.01 -1.17
C VAL A 27 16.87 -19.37 0.27
N GLN A 28 18.05 -18.98 0.78
CA GLN A 28 18.49 -19.20 2.16
C GLN A 28 18.16 -20.61 2.71
N GLY A 29 18.38 -21.65 1.90
CA GLY A 29 18.11 -23.04 2.29
C GLY A 29 16.64 -23.48 2.29
N ILE A 30 15.69 -22.61 1.89
CA ILE A 30 14.26 -22.97 1.75
C ILE A 30 14.04 -23.90 0.55
N LEU A 31 14.87 -23.74 -0.48
CA LEU A 31 14.91 -24.54 -1.70
C LEU A 31 16.38 -24.74 -2.09
N ASP A 32 16.67 -25.82 -2.81
CA ASP A 32 17.93 -25.92 -3.52
C ASP A 32 17.94 -24.96 -4.73
N GLN A 33 19.14 -24.52 -5.11
CA GLN A 33 19.34 -23.58 -6.22
C GLN A 33 18.74 -24.11 -7.53
N SER A 34 18.82 -25.42 -7.80
CA SER A 34 18.30 -26.01 -9.04
C SER A 34 16.78 -25.89 -9.11
N THR A 35 16.08 -26.15 -8.00
CA THR A 35 14.64 -26.00 -7.89
C THR A 35 14.23 -24.54 -8.03
N TYR A 36 14.93 -23.62 -7.38
CA TYR A 36 14.63 -22.20 -7.51
C TYR A 36 14.89 -21.67 -8.93
N SER A 37 15.93 -22.14 -9.61
CA SER A 37 16.14 -21.82 -11.03
C SER A 37 14.97 -22.27 -11.90
N ARG A 38 14.35 -23.43 -11.62
CA ARG A 38 13.15 -23.87 -12.34
C ARG A 38 11.94 -23.00 -12.03
N VAL A 39 11.80 -22.55 -10.77
CA VAL A 39 10.77 -21.60 -10.37
C VAL A 39 10.91 -20.28 -11.13
N GLU A 40 12.07 -19.63 -11.13
CA GLU A 40 12.28 -18.36 -11.87
C GLU A 40 12.07 -18.47 -13.38
N LYS A 41 12.18 -19.69 -13.93
CA LYS A 41 11.92 -19.98 -15.36
C LYS A 41 10.46 -20.33 -15.65
N GLY A 42 9.58 -20.31 -14.63
CA GLY A 42 8.18 -20.70 -14.75
C GLY A 42 7.97 -22.20 -15.01
N LYS A 43 9.00 -23.04 -14.86
CA LYS A 43 8.93 -24.49 -15.13
C LYS A 43 8.33 -25.28 -13.98
N THR A 44 8.29 -24.71 -12.79
CA THR A 44 7.73 -25.34 -11.59
C THR A 44 7.11 -24.27 -10.71
N GLY A 45 5.94 -24.54 -10.14
CA GLY A 45 5.30 -23.65 -9.20
C GLY A 45 6.01 -23.63 -7.84
N MET A 46 5.82 -22.55 -7.09
CA MET A 46 6.19 -22.48 -5.67
C MET A 46 4.92 -22.45 -4.83
N GLY A 47 4.84 -23.34 -3.85
CA GLY A 47 3.73 -23.32 -2.88
C GLY A 47 3.74 -22.05 -2.03
N MET A 48 2.56 -21.56 -1.67
CA MET A 48 2.38 -20.30 -0.91
C MET A 48 3.20 -20.25 0.37
N TYR A 49 3.28 -21.34 1.13
CA TYR A 49 4.09 -21.41 2.36
C TYR A 49 5.57 -21.09 2.10
N ARG A 50 6.16 -21.64 1.03
CA ARG A 50 7.57 -21.40 0.67
C ARG A 50 7.78 -19.98 0.18
N LEU A 51 6.83 -19.43 -0.58
CA LEU A 51 6.85 -18.04 -1.02
C LEU A 51 6.86 -17.10 0.19
N LEU A 52 5.91 -17.25 1.12
CA LEU A 52 5.82 -16.40 2.32
C LEU A 52 7.10 -16.48 3.17
N LYS A 53 7.65 -17.70 3.33
CA LYS A 53 8.92 -17.90 4.05
C LYS A 53 10.07 -17.17 3.34
N MET A 54 10.16 -17.26 2.02
CA MET A 54 11.17 -16.54 1.23
C MET A 54 11.04 -15.02 1.35
N LEU A 55 9.83 -14.48 1.24
CA LEU A 55 9.61 -13.04 1.38
C LEU A 55 10.03 -12.57 2.78
N LYS A 56 9.64 -13.31 3.82
CA LYS A 56 10.00 -13.00 5.21
C LYS A 56 11.52 -12.98 5.44
N VAL A 57 12.26 -14.01 5.03
CA VAL A 57 13.72 -14.08 5.29
C VAL A 57 14.52 -13.05 4.49
N ASN A 58 13.99 -12.58 3.36
CA ASN A 58 14.60 -11.51 2.56
C ASN A 58 14.02 -10.13 2.89
N GLN A 59 13.22 -10.00 3.95
CA GLN A 59 12.60 -8.74 4.39
C GLN A 59 11.80 -8.03 3.29
N ILE A 60 11.19 -8.79 2.39
CA ILE A 60 10.32 -8.28 1.33
C ILE A 60 8.90 -8.25 1.90
N SER A 61 8.28 -7.06 1.96
CA SER A 61 6.89 -6.95 2.40
C SER A 61 5.94 -7.58 1.38
N LEU A 62 4.83 -8.17 1.85
CA LEU A 62 3.81 -8.72 0.95
C LEU A 62 3.25 -7.64 0.02
N TYR A 63 3.03 -6.44 0.56
CA TYR A 63 2.58 -5.31 -0.23
C TYR A 63 3.57 -5.02 -1.37
N ASP A 64 4.86 -4.86 -1.07
CA ASP A 64 5.86 -4.52 -2.09
C ASP A 64 6.02 -5.61 -3.15
N PHE A 65 5.87 -6.87 -2.75
CA PHE A 65 5.93 -7.98 -3.67
C PHE A 65 4.73 -8.00 -4.63
N PHE A 66 3.52 -7.77 -4.10
CA PHE A 66 2.27 -7.89 -4.84
C PHE A 66 1.77 -6.59 -5.50
N GLN A 67 2.32 -5.43 -5.15
CA GLN A 67 1.88 -4.11 -5.65
C GLN A 67 1.84 -4.01 -7.19
N ILE A 68 2.67 -4.79 -7.91
CA ILE A 68 2.66 -4.74 -9.38
C ILE A 68 1.38 -5.32 -10.00
N TYR A 69 0.72 -6.20 -9.26
CA TYR A 69 -0.54 -6.82 -9.66
C TYR A 69 -1.72 -5.95 -9.23
N ASP A 70 -1.47 -5.03 -8.30
CA ASP A 70 -2.37 -3.99 -7.86
C ASP A 70 -2.18 -2.68 -8.65
N GLN A 71 -1.40 -2.70 -9.75
CA GLN A 71 -1.10 -1.52 -10.59
C GLN A 71 -2.32 -0.82 -11.18
N ASN A 72 -3.47 -1.50 -11.24
CA ASN A 72 -4.72 -0.91 -11.71
C ASN A 72 -5.51 -0.25 -10.56
N ASN A 73 -5.06 -0.38 -9.32
CA ASN A 73 -5.69 0.24 -8.16
C ASN A 73 -4.86 1.45 -7.73
N TYR A 74 -5.05 2.55 -8.46
CA TYR A 74 -4.47 3.85 -8.16
C TYR A 74 -4.62 4.22 -6.67
N GLN A 75 -5.77 3.93 -6.05
CA GLN A 75 -6.04 4.24 -4.64
C GLN A 75 -5.09 3.52 -3.67
N ASN A 76 -4.84 2.23 -3.89
CA ASN A 76 -3.90 1.49 -3.05
C ASN A 76 -2.47 2.01 -3.20
N ARG A 77 -2.07 2.42 -4.42
CA ARG A 77 -0.76 3.00 -4.67
C ARG A 77 -0.59 4.36 -4.02
N LEU A 78 -1.59 5.23 -4.12
CA LEU A 78 -1.65 6.52 -3.45
C LEU A 78 -1.47 6.36 -1.94
N ARG A 79 -2.27 5.50 -1.31
CA ARG A 79 -2.22 5.25 0.13
C ARG A 79 -0.84 4.80 0.61
N TYR A 80 -0.25 3.83 -0.07
CA TYR A 80 1.09 3.34 0.28
C TYR A 80 2.15 4.45 0.19
N LEU A 81 2.15 5.22 -0.88
CA LEU A 81 3.11 6.31 -1.06
C LEU A 81 2.91 7.40 0.00
N PHE A 82 1.66 7.71 0.32
CA PHE A 82 1.31 8.65 1.38
C PHE A 82 1.79 8.17 2.76
N TYR A 83 1.51 6.92 3.14
CA TYR A 83 1.93 6.36 4.43
C TYR A 83 3.45 6.27 4.57
N ASN A 84 4.16 5.97 3.48
CA ASN A 84 5.63 5.97 3.46
C ASN A 84 6.24 7.36 3.26
N ARG A 85 5.42 8.41 3.13
CA ARG A 85 5.84 9.79 2.88
C ARG A 85 6.73 9.95 1.63
N ASP A 86 6.54 9.09 0.63
CA ASP A 86 7.32 9.09 -0.62
C ASP A 86 6.76 10.14 -1.60
N ILE A 87 7.17 11.40 -1.40
CA ILE A 87 6.75 12.53 -2.24
C ILE A 87 7.17 12.33 -3.70
N ASP A 88 8.38 11.82 -3.96
CA ASP A 88 8.84 11.59 -5.33
C ASP A 88 8.02 10.49 -6.02
N GLY A 89 7.62 9.47 -5.26
CA GLY A 89 6.71 8.43 -5.73
C GLY A 89 5.32 8.97 -6.03
N LEU A 90 4.80 9.90 -5.23
CA LEU A 90 3.54 10.58 -5.50
C LEU A 90 3.62 11.43 -6.76
N LEU A 91 4.71 12.16 -6.98
CA LEU A 91 4.93 12.91 -8.23
C LEU A 91 4.93 11.99 -9.45
N ARG A 92 5.67 10.87 -9.39
CA ARG A 92 5.67 9.86 -10.46
C ARG A 92 4.30 9.19 -10.67
N LEU A 93 3.47 9.10 -9.62
CA LEU A 93 2.10 8.60 -9.72
C LEU A 93 1.21 9.62 -10.44
N LYS A 94 1.39 10.92 -10.12
CA LYS A 94 0.68 12.03 -10.76
C LYS A 94 0.92 12.09 -12.25
N ASP A 95 2.17 11.91 -12.67
CA ASP A 95 2.54 11.89 -14.09
C ASP A 95 1.80 10.80 -14.90
N LYS A 96 1.25 9.79 -14.21
CA LYS A 96 0.49 8.68 -14.80
C LYS A 96 -1.01 8.76 -14.54
N ALA A 97 -1.50 9.87 -13.96
CA ALA A 97 -2.91 10.05 -13.66
C ALA A 97 -3.74 10.06 -14.96
N GLU A 98 -4.79 9.24 -15.01
CA GLU A 98 -5.63 9.09 -16.20
C GLU A 98 -6.67 10.22 -16.33
N ASN A 99 -6.94 10.96 -15.25
CA ASN A 99 -7.89 12.07 -15.23
C ASN A 99 -7.50 13.11 -14.15
N SER A 100 -8.18 14.26 -14.20
CA SER A 100 -7.92 15.38 -13.28
C SER A 100 -8.28 15.06 -11.83
N GLU A 101 -9.34 14.30 -11.56
CA GLU A 101 -9.76 13.96 -10.19
C GLU A 101 -8.67 13.16 -9.44
N ILE A 102 -8.07 12.18 -10.13
CA ILE A 102 -6.92 11.42 -9.64
C ILE A 102 -5.72 12.36 -9.39
N SER A 103 -5.45 13.26 -10.33
CA SER A 103 -4.33 14.22 -10.20
C SER A 103 -4.50 15.14 -8.98
N ASP A 104 -5.71 15.66 -8.79
CA ASP A 104 -6.05 16.58 -7.70
C ASP A 104 -5.96 15.88 -6.33
N GLU A 105 -6.36 14.62 -6.24
CA GLU A 105 -6.23 13.82 -5.01
C GLU A 105 -4.75 13.56 -4.65
N ILE A 106 -3.88 13.34 -5.64
CA ILE A 106 -2.42 13.22 -5.41
C ILE A 106 -1.84 14.55 -4.95
N ASP A 107 -2.24 15.66 -5.56
CA ASP A 107 -1.81 17.00 -5.15
C ASP A 107 -2.22 17.30 -3.70
N LEU A 108 -3.44 16.89 -3.31
CA LEU A 108 -3.91 17.00 -1.95
C LEU A 108 -3.04 16.19 -0.98
N ALA A 109 -2.69 14.94 -1.34
CA ALA A 109 -1.80 14.10 -0.55
C ALA A 109 -0.39 14.71 -0.40
N ILE A 110 0.17 15.26 -1.49
CA ILE A 110 1.47 15.95 -1.45
C ILE A 110 1.38 17.19 -0.56
N ALA A 111 0.32 18.00 -0.68
CA ALA A 111 0.12 19.20 0.13
C ALA A 111 -0.01 18.87 1.62
N ALA A 112 -0.72 17.80 1.96
CA ALA A 112 -0.84 17.28 3.32
C ALA A 112 0.53 16.90 3.91
N LEU A 113 1.34 16.12 3.18
CA LEU A 113 2.68 15.73 3.63
C LEU A 113 3.62 16.92 3.78
N LYS A 114 3.51 17.92 2.90
CA LYS A 114 4.32 19.15 2.95
C LYS A 114 3.83 20.15 3.99
N ARG A 115 2.73 19.86 4.71
CA ARG A 115 2.07 20.80 5.65
C ARG A 115 1.69 22.13 5.00
N LYS A 116 1.31 22.07 3.72
CA LYS A 116 0.84 23.21 2.91
C LYS A 116 -0.61 23.02 2.47
N LEU A 117 -1.33 22.17 3.18
CA LEU A 117 -2.70 21.81 2.86
C LEU A 117 -3.61 23.02 3.12
N THR A 118 -4.45 23.36 2.14
CA THR A 118 -5.45 24.42 2.25
C THR A 118 -6.81 23.88 1.87
N LYS A 119 -7.87 24.39 2.51
CA LYS A 119 -9.24 24.01 2.17
C LYS A 119 -9.57 24.43 0.73
N ASN A 120 -9.97 23.46 -0.10
CA ASN A 120 -10.44 23.68 -1.46
C ASN A 120 -11.72 22.85 -1.70
N GLN A 121 -12.28 22.91 -2.91
CA GLN A 121 -13.53 22.21 -3.26
C GLN A 121 -13.40 20.70 -3.07
N LEU A 122 -12.30 20.10 -3.53
CA LEU A 122 -12.05 18.66 -3.37
C LEU A 122 -11.92 18.28 -1.90
N ALA A 123 -11.10 19.00 -1.13
CA ALA A 123 -10.92 18.75 0.29
C ALA A 123 -12.24 18.85 1.05
N THR A 124 -13.10 19.81 0.71
CA THR A 124 -14.43 19.96 1.34
C THR A 124 -15.32 18.74 1.02
N LYS A 125 -15.39 18.33 -0.26
CA LYS A 125 -16.12 17.11 -0.67
C LYS A 125 -15.61 15.86 0.07
N LEU A 126 -14.30 15.75 0.27
CA LEU A 126 -13.70 14.61 0.97
C LEU A 126 -13.91 14.66 2.48
N ILE A 127 -13.99 15.85 3.09
CA ILE A 127 -14.38 16.01 4.50
C ILE A 127 -15.83 15.55 4.69
N ASP A 128 -16.76 15.98 3.84
CA ASP A 128 -18.16 15.53 3.90
C ASP A 128 -18.23 13.99 3.77
N LYS A 129 -17.49 13.43 2.81
CA LYS A 129 -17.37 11.98 2.65
C LYS A 129 -16.83 11.29 3.92
N LEU A 130 -15.77 11.82 4.53
CA LEU A 130 -15.19 11.30 5.77
C LEU A 130 -16.22 11.24 6.90
N LEU A 131 -17.00 12.31 7.07
CA LEU A 131 -18.00 12.41 8.14
C LEU A 131 -19.21 11.49 7.92
N HIS A 132 -19.57 11.21 6.67
CA HIS A 132 -20.70 10.33 6.34
C HIS A 132 -20.37 8.82 6.29
N LEU A 133 -19.08 8.43 6.21
CA LEU A 133 -18.70 7.01 6.27
C LEU A 133 -19.01 6.43 7.65
N THR A 134 -19.84 5.39 7.71
CA THR A 134 -20.36 4.86 8.99
C THR A 134 -19.44 3.86 9.69
N LYS A 135 -18.48 3.26 8.99
CA LYS A 135 -17.55 2.26 9.55
C LYS A 135 -16.10 2.68 9.36
N TRP A 136 -15.23 2.42 10.34
CA TRP A 136 -13.80 2.56 10.16
C TRP A 136 -13.25 1.44 9.26
N ASN A 137 -12.91 1.81 8.03
CA ASN A 137 -12.21 0.98 7.06
C ASN A 137 -10.95 1.70 6.54
N GLU A 138 -10.15 1.04 5.72
CA GLU A 138 -8.89 1.63 5.19
C GLU A 138 -9.11 2.96 4.46
N GLU A 139 -10.27 3.13 3.82
CA GLU A 139 -10.62 4.38 3.14
C GLU A 139 -10.89 5.51 4.13
N LYS A 140 -11.72 5.27 5.16
CA LYS A 140 -12.01 6.26 6.18
C LYS A 140 -10.75 6.66 6.95
N ILE A 141 -9.88 5.69 7.24
CA ILE A 141 -8.57 5.95 7.88
C ILE A 141 -7.69 6.82 6.98
N PHE A 142 -7.61 6.51 5.69
CA PHE A 142 -6.83 7.30 4.74
C PHE A 142 -7.36 8.74 4.64
N LEU A 143 -8.68 8.91 4.46
CA LEU A 143 -9.31 10.23 4.40
C LEU A 143 -9.06 11.04 5.68
N PHE A 144 -9.20 10.40 6.84
CA PHE A 144 -8.89 11.04 8.11
C PHE A 144 -7.42 11.50 8.17
N ALA A 145 -6.46 10.61 7.88
CA ALA A 145 -5.04 10.96 7.91
C ALA A 145 -4.67 12.08 6.91
N LEU A 146 -5.30 12.07 5.74
CA LEU A 146 -5.12 13.07 4.69
C LEU A 146 -5.65 14.45 5.10
N LEU A 147 -6.85 14.49 5.69
CA LEU A 147 -7.62 15.71 5.92
C LEU A 147 -7.52 16.25 7.33
N MET A 148 -6.98 15.47 8.29
CA MET A 148 -6.81 15.88 9.69
C MET A 148 -6.25 17.30 9.86
N PRO A 149 -5.27 17.78 9.06
CA PRO A 149 -4.79 19.16 9.19
C PRO A 149 -5.81 20.26 8.87
N LEU A 150 -6.92 19.94 8.21
CA LEU A 150 -8.00 20.87 7.86
C LEU A 150 -9.23 20.75 8.76
N LEU A 151 -9.28 19.73 9.62
CA LEU A 151 -10.38 19.52 10.56
C LEU A 151 -10.16 20.39 11.80
N ASP A 152 -11.27 20.80 12.42
CA ASP A 152 -11.17 21.43 13.74
C ASP A 152 -10.91 20.39 14.84
N TRP A 153 -10.59 20.88 16.04
CA TRP A 153 -10.28 20.00 17.16
C TRP A 153 -11.44 19.10 17.57
N GLU A 154 -12.68 19.59 17.48
CA GLU A 154 -13.85 18.83 17.93
C GLU A 154 -14.14 17.69 16.96
N ASP A 155 -14.03 17.93 15.65
CA ASP A 155 -14.09 16.90 14.61
C ASP A 155 -13.02 15.83 14.81
N VAL A 156 -11.76 16.24 15.02
CA VAL A 156 -10.64 15.31 15.26
C VAL A 156 -10.89 14.46 16.51
N LYS A 157 -11.30 15.09 17.61
CA LYS A 157 -11.61 14.41 18.87
C LYS A 157 -12.76 13.41 18.71
N ASN A 158 -13.83 13.79 18.02
CA ASN A 158 -14.98 12.92 17.78
C ASN A 158 -14.62 11.71 16.90
N LEU A 159 -13.82 11.94 15.85
CA LEU A 159 -13.34 10.86 14.99
C LEU A 159 -12.41 9.89 15.77
N ILE A 160 -11.49 10.41 16.57
CA ILE A 160 -10.61 9.58 17.41
C ILE A 160 -11.42 8.76 18.42
N ASN A 161 -12.40 9.36 19.09
CA ASN A 161 -13.28 8.64 20.01
C ASN A 161 -14.05 7.52 19.31
N ALA A 162 -14.56 7.77 18.09
CA ALA A 162 -15.23 6.75 17.29
C ALA A 162 -14.30 5.56 16.97
N ILE A 163 -13.02 5.81 16.68
CA ILE A 163 -12.02 4.74 16.50
C ILE A 163 -11.92 3.90 17.78
N TYR A 164 -11.77 4.52 18.95
CA TYR A 164 -11.65 3.79 20.20
C TYR A 164 -12.88 2.94 20.54
N THR A 165 -14.08 3.40 20.17
CA THR A 165 -15.32 2.64 20.37
C THR A 165 -15.47 1.44 19.43
N GLU A 166 -14.99 1.54 18.19
CA GLU A 166 -15.05 0.44 17.22
C GLU A 166 -13.92 -0.59 17.40
N PHE A 167 -12.79 -0.20 18.01
CA PHE A 167 -11.67 -1.07 18.33
C PHE A 167 -11.50 -1.24 19.86
N PRO A 168 -12.49 -1.80 20.59
CA PRO A 168 -12.38 -1.96 22.03
C PRO A 168 -11.25 -2.93 22.39
N LYS A 169 -10.59 -2.66 23.52
CA LYS A 169 -9.40 -3.34 24.08
C LYS A 169 -9.50 -4.87 24.21
N SER A 170 -10.66 -5.50 23.99
CA SER A 170 -10.88 -6.94 24.16
C SER A 170 -10.18 -7.85 23.14
N LYS A 171 -9.47 -7.29 22.15
CA LYS A 171 -8.56 -8.05 21.26
C LYS A 171 -7.08 -8.00 21.67
N LEU A 172 -6.72 -7.24 22.71
CA LEU A 172 -5.32 -7.08 23.17
C LEU A 172 -4.98 -7.93 24.40
N GLU A 173 -5.96 -8.56 25.06
CA GLU A 173 -5.77 -9.42 26.25
C GLU A 173 -5.95 -10.93 25.95
N LYS A 174 -5.56 -11.38 24.76
CA LYS A 174 -5.36 -12.81 24.51
C LYS A 174 -3.99 -13.04 23.90
N ASN A 175 -2.98 -13.07 24.75
CA ASN A 175 -1.80 -13.94 24.67
C ASN A 175 -1.15 -14.01 26.06
#